data_AF-A0A6J4Y0K9-F1
#
_entry.id   AF-A0A6J4Y0K9-F1
#
_cell.length_a   1.000
_cell.length_b   1.000
_cell.length_c   1.000
_cell.angle_alpha   90.00
_cell.angle_beta   90.00
_cell.angle_gamma   90.00
#
_symmetry.space_group_name_H-M   'P 1'
#
loop_
_entity.id
_entity.type
_entity.pdbx_description
1 polymer ?
#
loop_
_entity_poly.entity_id
_entity_poly.type
_entity_poly.pdbx_seq_one_letter_code
_entity_poly.pdbx_strand_id
1 'polypeptide(L)' 'MLINLEALNQLFMDSPAPSRLTYDGSCRKCGRDFKIEIDHHASGGYGLAGGVLYMQEADRITAKCEACYLANPELEA' A
#
# COMPACT_ATOMS: atom_id res chain seq x y z
N MET A 1 -6.27 6.75 7.34
CA MET A 1 -5.24 7.67 6.81
C MET A 1 -4.48 6.94 5.70
N LEU A 2 -4.10 7.62 4.63
CA LEU A 2 -3.20 7.03 3.62
C LEU A 2 -1.82 6.78 4.26
N ILE A 3 -1.10 5.74 3.79
CA ILE A 3 0.28 5.52 4.27
C ILE A 3 1.14 6.76 3.99
N ASN A 4 2.01 7.13 4.94
CA ASN A 4 2.92 8.25 4.78
C ASN A 4 4.31 7.78 4.30
N LEU A 5 5.14 8.75 3.89
CA LEU A 5 6.48 8.47 3.33
C LEU A 5 7.44 7.85 4.36
N GLU A 6 7.32 8.21 5.64
CA GLU A 6 8.18 7.68 6.71
C GLU A 6 7.92 6.19 6.95
N ALA A 7 6.64 5.77 6.95
CA ALA A 7 6.25 4.37 7.06
C ALA A 7 6.69 3.55 5.83
N LEU A 8 6.59 4.12 4.62
CA LEU A 8 7.14 3.48 3.42
C LEU A 8 8.66 3.30 3.51
N ASN A 9 9.39 4.32 3.99
CA ASN A 9 10.82 4.21 4.22
C ASN A 9 11.16 3.08 5.20
N GLN A 10 10.46 2.98 6.33
CA GLN A 10 10.66 1.90 7.29
C GLN A 10 10.43 0.52 6.67
N LEU A 11 9.35 0.33 5.90
CA LEU A 11 9.08 -0.92 5.20
C LEU A 11 10.20 -1.37 4.26
N PHE A 12 10.89 -0.42 3.61
CA PHE A 12 12.03 -0.72 2.75
C PHE A 12 13.34 -0.91 3.52
N MET A 13 13.55 -0.23 4.65
CA MET A 13 14.71 -0.46 5.53
C MET A 13 14.66 -1.84 6.19
N ASP A 14 13.48 -2.29 6.58
CA ASP A 14 13.28 -3.58 7.25
C ASP A 14 13.26 -4.77 6.27
N SER A 15 13.21 -4.50 4.97
CA SER A 15 13.21 -5.50 3.92
C SER A 15 14.62 -5.70 3.33
N PRO A 16 15.12 -6.95 3.19
CA PRO A 16 16.37 -7.22 2.51
C PRO A 16 16.32 -6.97 0.99
N ALA A 17 15.15 -6.65 0.43
CA ALA A 17 14.94 -6.41 -1.00
C ALA A 17 15.00 -4.91 -1.34
N PRO A 18 16.01 -4.44 -2.10
CA PRO A 18 16.40 -3.03 -2.12
C PRO A 18 15.55 -2.09 -2.99
N SER A 19 14.55 -2.59 -3.74
CA SER A 19 13.88 -1.74 -4.75
C SER A 19 12.40 -2.04 -5.03
N ARG A 20 11.87 -3.19 -4.59
CA ARG A 20 10.48 -3.56 -4.87
C ARG A 20 9.84 -4.33 -3.72
N LEU A 21 8.68 -3.87 -3.29
CA LEU A 21 7.79 -4.56 -2.37
C LEU A 21 6.50 -4.91 -3.13
N THR A 22 6.00 -6.12 -2.91
CA THR A 22 4.69 -6.54 -3.41
C THR A 22 3.78 -6.85 -2.23
N TYR A 23 2.60 -6.24 -2.24
CA TYR A 23 1.54 -6.54 -1.30
C TYR A 23 0.40 -7.22 -2.05
N ASP A 24 0.32 -8.54 -1.89
CA ASP A 24 -0.76 -9.37 -2.42
C ASP A 24 -1.84 -9.52 -1.33
N GLY A 25 -3.10 -9.36 -1.71
CA GLY A 25 -4.20 -9.54 -0.77
C GLY A 25 -5.57 -9.50 -1.43
N SER A 26 -6.61 -9.78 -0.64
CA SER A 26 -8.00 -9.68 -1.09
C SER A 26 -8.64 -8.41 -0.54
N CYS A 27 -9.34 -7.67 -1.39
CA CYS A 27 -9.91 -6.38 -1.01
C CYS A 27 -10.94 -6.56 0.09
N ARG A 28 -10.75 -5.89 1.23
CA ARG A 28 -11.66 -5.98 2.39
C ARG A 28 -13.13 -5.67 2.05
N LYS A 29 -13.38 -4.84 1.02
CA LYS A 29 -14.74 -4.41 0.65
C LYS A 29 -15.44 -5.36 -0.33
N CYS A 30 -14.74 -5.90 -1.31
CA CYS A 30 -15.36 -6.67 -2.41
C CYS A 30 -14.81 -8.09 -2.55
N GLY A 31 -13.82 -8.48 -1.76
CA GLY A 31 -13.19 -9.80 -1.81
C GLY A 31 -12.31 -10.04 -3.04
N ARG A 32 -12.20 -9.08 -3.97
CA ARG A 32 -11.37 -9.24 -5.17
C ARG A 32 -9.90 -9.24 -4.81
N ASP A 33 -9.17 -10.22 -5.34
CA ASP A 33 -7.72 -10.25 -5.25
C ASP A 33 -7.10 -9.05 -5.97
N PHE A 34 -6.13 -8.45 -5.32
CA PHE A 34 -5.37 -7.35 -5.88
C PHE A 34 -3.90 -7.53 -5.51
N LYS A 35 -3.06 -6.90 -6.31
CA LYS A 35 -1.64 -6.80 -6.08
C LYS A 35 -1.27 -5.33 -6.10
N ILE A 36 -0.67 -4.86 -5.01
CA ILE A 36 -0.06 -3.53 -4.96
C ILE A 36 1.44 -3.71 -5.13
N GLU A 37 1.98 -3.05 -6.14
CA GLU A 37 3.42 -3.00 -6.37
C GLU A 37 3.93 -1.65 -5.92
N ILE A 38 4.95 -1.67 -5.05
CA ILE A 38 5.64 -0.48 -4.57
C ILE A 38 7.07 -0.56 -5.05
N ASP A 39 7.44 0.34 -5.96
CA ASP A 39 8.82 0.48 -6.44
C ASP A 39 9.48 1.65 -5.72
N HIS A 40 10.62 1.40 -5.06
CA HIS A 40 11.44 2.45 -4.47
C HIS A 40 12.40 2.98 -5.53
N HIS A 41 12.24 4.26 -5.85
CA HIS A 41 13.11 4.96 -6.80
C HIS A 41 14.25 5.63 -6.06
N ALA A 42 15.48 5.42 -6.56
CA ALA A 42 16.70 6.00 -6.00
C ALA A 42 16.70 7.55 -5.90
N SER A 43 15.76 8.23 -6.58
CA SER A 43 15.51 9.67 -6.46
C SER A 43 14.68 10.08 -5.24
N GLY A 44 14.41 9.16 -4.29
CA GLY A 44 13.71 9.45 -3.04
C GLY A 44 12.18 9.43 -3.16
N GLY A 45 11.63 8.65 -4.11
CA GLY A 45 10.19 8.55 -4.36
C GLY A 45 9.70 7.11 -4.49
N TYR A 46 8.38 6.94 -4.49
CA TYR A 46 7.73 5.63 -4.62
C TYR A 46 6.74 5.62 -5.78
N GLY A 47 6.81 4.58 -6.60
CA GLY A 47 5.75 4.23 -7.54
C GLY A 47 4.77 3.28 -6.87
N LEU A 48 3.46 3.55 -6.96
CA LEU A 48 2.40 2.64 -6.50
C LEU A 48 1.51 2.25 -7.67
N ALA A 49 1.32 0.95 -7.88
CA ALA A 49 0.42 0.41 -8.90
C ALA A 49 -0.55 -0.62 -8.28
N GLY A 50 -1.80 -0.64 -8.73
CA GLY A 50 -2.77 -1.71 -8.42
C GLY A 50 -3.66 -1.50 -7.18
N GLY A 51 -3.59 -0.35 -6.50
CA GLY A 51 -4.49 -0.05 -5.38
C GLY A 51 -3.98 1.05 -4.44
N VAL A 52 -4.56 1.09 -3.24
CA VAL A 52 -4.25 2.09 -2.21
C VAL A 52 -3.99 1.42 -0.85
N LEU A 53 -2.92 1.86 -0.18
CA LEU A 53 -2.54 1.43 1.17
C LEU A 53 -2.92 2.49 2.22
N TYR A 54 -3.49 2.02 3.32
CA TYR A 54 -3.85 2.81 4.49
C TYR A 54 -3.06 2.33 5.69
N MET A 55 -2.55 3.28 6.46
CA MET A 55 -1.95 3.02 7.76
C MET A 55 -3.01 3.25 8.85
N GLN A 56 -3.19 2.26 9.72
CA GLN A 56 -4.14 2.36 10.85
C GLN A 56 -3.41 2.73 12.14
N GLU A 57 -2.71 1.77 12.75
CA GLU A 57 -1.84 1.93 13.93
C GLU A 57 -0.44 1.38 13.58
N ALA A 58 0.55 1.57 14.46
CA ALA A 58 2.00 1.60 14.19
C ALA A 58 2.61 0.54 13.24
N ASP A 59 1.95 -0.56 12.89
CA ASP A 59 2.40 -1.52 11.87
C ASP A 59 1.26 -2.17 11.06
N ARG A 60 0.00 -1.72 11.24
CA ARG A 60 -1.15 -2.36 10.60
C ARG A 60 -1.52 -1.66 9.29
N ILE A 61 -1.11 -2.29 8.20
CA ILE A 61 -1.45 -1.87 6.83
C ILE A 61 -2.77 -2.51 6.40
N THR A 62 -3.69 -1.69 5.90
CA THR A 62 -4.92 -2.16 5.22
C THR A 62 -4.92 -1.66 3.79
N ALA A 63 -5.48 -2.44 2.87
CA ALA A 63 -5.47 -2.14 1.46
C ALA A 63 -6.86 -2.20 0.83
N LYS A 64 -7.07 -1.36 -0.19
CA LYS A 64 -8.24 -1.41 -1.08
C LYS A 64 -7.77 -1.53 -2.53
N CYS A 65 -8.54 -2.25 -3.34
CA CYS A 65 -8.32 -2.25 -4.79
C CYS A 65 -8.71 -0.89 -5.39
N GLU A 66 -8.12 -0.57 -6.55
CA GLU A 66 -8.34 0.70 -7.27
C GLU A 66 -9.82 1.00 -7.49
N ALA A 67 -10.60 0.01 -7.95
CA ALA A 67 -12.03 0.18 -8.21
C ALA A 67 -12.82 0.61 -6.96
N CYS A 68 -12.52 0.01 -5.80
CA CYS A 68 -13.18 0.37 -4.55
C CYS A 68 -12.70 1.72 -4.01
N TYR A 69 -11.45 2.10 -4.26
CA TYR A 69 -10.93 3.42 -3.91
C TYR A 69 -11.61 4.53 -4.72
N LEU A 70 -11.71 4.37 -6.05
CA LEU A 70 -12.37 5.34 -6.92
C LEU A 70 -13.86 5.51 -6.60
N ALA A 71 -14.53 4.44 -6.14
CA ALA A 71 -15.93 4.49 -5.72
C ALA A 71 -16.12 5.11 -4.32
N ASN A 72 -15.24 4.78 -3.36
CA ASN A 72 -15.22 5.42 -2.03
C ASN A 72 -13.79 5.43 -1.44
N PRO A 73 -13.12 6.59 -1.39
CA PRO A 73 -11.74 6.72 -0.95
C PRO A 73 -11.57 6.61 0.57
N GLU A 74 -12.65 6.69 1.37
CA GLU A 74 -12.56 6.60 2.82
C GLU A 74 -12.37 5.16 3.29
N LEU A 75 -11.50 4.92 4.27
CA LEU A 75 -11.39 3.61 4.90
C LEU A 75 -12.58 3.45 5.87
N GLU A 76 -13.62 2.73 5.45
CA GLU A 76 -14.74 2.37 6.34
C GLU A 76 -14.18 1.52 7.51
N ALA A 77 -14.60 1.86 8.74
CA ALA A 77 -14.15 1.25 9.99
C ALA A 77 -14.41 -0.26 10.02
#